data_AF-A0A810N7Y0-F1
#
_entry.id   AF-A0A810N7Y0-F1
#
_cell.length_a   1.000
_cell.length_b   1.000
_cell.length_c   1.000
_cell.angle_alpha   90.00
_cell.angle_beta   90.00
_cell.angle_gamma   90.00
#
_symmetry.space_group_name_H-M   'P 1'
#
loop_
_entity.id
_entity.type
_entity.pdbx_description
1 polymer ?
#
loop_
_entity_poly.entity_id
_entity_poly.type
_entity_poly.pdbx_seq_one_letter_code
_entity_poly.pdbx_strand_id
1 'polypeptide(L)'
;MVAGENIGRRWGSVPLLDFTASVKFLRDSIERFGEGMIDFTENDHSVRFVSHGDSVRVEDSWASGVLACHKEEFLAAVTCFVDRVIQDLATEFPAIRSNVFFVQLGE
;
A
#
# COMPACT_ATOMS: atom_id res chain seq x y z
N MET A 1 -6.75 1.33 13.28
CA MET A 1 -8.09 0.75 13.54
C MET A 1 -9.02 1.31 12.49
N VAL A 2 -9.41 0.49 11.51
CA VAL A 2 -10.57 0.78 10.66
C VAL A 2 -11.64 -0.20 11.10
N ALA A 3 -12.82 0.27 11.47
CA ALA A 3 -13.95 -0.53 11.96
C ALA A 3 -13.71 -1.44 13.19
N GLY A 4 -12.73 -1.14 14.06
CA GLY A 4 -12.51 -1.90 15.30
C GLY A 4 -11.84 -3.26 15.14
N GLU A 5 -11.51 -3.69 13.91
CA GLU A 5 -10.68 -4.88 13.69
C GLU A 5 -9.18 -4.51 13.65
N ASN A 6 -8.37 -5.31 14.34
CA ASN A 6 -6.92 -5.22 14.27
C ASN A 6 -6.42 -6.03 13.07
N ILE A 7 -6.48 -5.40 11.90
CA ILE A 7 -6.08 -5.96 10.60
C ILE A 7 -4.60 -6.42 10.62
N GLY A 8 -3.76 -5.78 11.44
CA GLY A 8 -2.33 -6.07 11.53
C GLY A 8 -1.97 -7.47 12.05
N ARG A 9 -2.89 -8.17 12.75
CA ARG A 9 -2.64 -9.58 13.15
C ARG A 9 -2.76 -10.58 11.99
N ARG A 10 -3.37 -10.18 10.86
CA ARG A 10 -3.66 -11.08 9.74
C ARG A 10 -2.59 -11.04 8.63
N TRP A 11 -1.63 -10.12 8.71
CA TRP A 11 -0.67 -9.81 7.64
C TRP A 11 0.76 -10.32 7.92
N GLY A 12 0.95 -11.15 8.95
CA GLY A 12 2.26 -11.71 9.30
C GLY A 12 3.37 -10.68 9.54
N SER A 13 4.62 -11.07 9.31
CA SER A 13 5.80 -10.21 9.49
C SER A 13 6.27 -9.61 8.17
N VAL A 14 5.37 -8.95 7.43
CA VAL A 14 5.77 -8.27 6.19
C VAL A 14 6.76 -7.16 6.53
N PRO A 15 7.97 -7.16 5.95
CA PRO A 15 8.94 -6.10 6.17
C PRO A 15 8.34 -4.75 5.79
N LEU A 16 8.44 -3.74 6.67
CA LEU A 16 7.80 -2.43 6.49
C LEU A 16 8.19 -1.77 5.15
N LEU A 17 9.44 -1.91 4.72
CA LEU A 17 9.93 -1.38 3.46
C LEU A 17 9.31 -2.08 2.25
N ASP A 18 9.17 -3.41 2.32
CA ASP A 18 8.55 -4.18 1.24
C ASP A 18 7.07 -3.85 1.12
N PHE A 19 6.37 -3.72 2.26
CA PHE A 19 4.97 -3.27 2.25
C PHE A 19 4.82 -1.86 1.66
N THR A 20 5.69 -0.94 2.06
CA THR A 20 5.67 0.45 1.56
C THR A 20 5.95 0.51 0.07
N ALA A 21 6.90 -0.29 -0.42
CA ALA A 21 7.17 -0.42 -1.84
C ALA A 21 5.97 -0.99 -2.60
N SER A 22 5.35 -2.07 -2.12
CA SER A 22 4.15 -2.66 -2.71
C SER A 22 2.99 -1.66 -2.81
N VAL A 23 2.79 -0.83 -1.78
CA VAL A 23 1.78 0.23 -1.77
C VAL A 23 2.11 1.35 -2.76
N LYS A 24 3.39 1.74 -2.89
CA LYS A 24 3.83 2.70 -3.92
C LYS A 24 3.61 2.15 -5.33
N PHE A 25 4.00 0.91 -5.59
CA PHE A 25 3.78 0.24 -6.88
C PHE A 25 2.29 0.13 -7.21
N LEU A 26 1.45 -0.15 -6.20
CA LEU A 26 0.01 -0.18 -6.36
C LEU A 26 -0.56 1.16 -6.85
N ARG A 27 -0.15 2.28 -6.23
CA ARG A 27 -0.53 3.64 -6.65
C ARG A 27 -0.17 3.86 -8.12
N ASP A 28 1.06 3.58 -8.49
CA ASP A 28 1.55 3.79 -9.86
C ASP A 28 0.82 2.90 -10.87
N SER A 29 0.47 1.67 -10.47
CA SER A 29 -0.31 0.75 -11.30
C SER A 29 -1.74 1.25 -11.53
N ILE A 30 -2.41 1.74 -10.49
CA ILE A 30 -3.76 2.33 -10.58
C ILE A 30 -3.75 3.63 -11.42
N GLU A 31 -2.71 4.43 -11.29
CA GLU A 31 -2.55 5.67 -12.05
C GLU A 31 -2.31 5.39 -13.54
N ARG A 32 -1.47 4.40 -13.87
CA ARG A 32 -1.07 4.09 -15.27
C ARG A 32 -2.01 3.13 -15.99
N PHE A 33 -2.46 2.08 -15.31
CA PHE A 33 -3.18 0.95 -15.91
C PHE A 33 -4.62 0.84 -15.41
N GLY A 34 -4.99 1.61 -14.39
CA GLY A 34 -6.34 1.58 -13.82
C GLY A 34 -6.54 0.44 -12.83
N GLU A 35 -5.59 -0.46 -12.63
CA GLU A 35 -5.69 -1.55 -11.65
C GLU A 35 -4.34 -1.89 -11.02
N GLY A 36 -4.36 -2.59 -9.90
CA GLY A 36 -3.19 -3.16 -9.26
C GLY A 36 -3.57 -4.17 -8.18
N MET A 37 -2.58 -4.85 -7.63
CA MET A 37 -2.79 -5.93 -6.66
C MET A 37 -1.66 -5.95 -5.64
N ILE A 38 -2.00 -6.25 -4.39
CA ILE A 38 -1.04 -6.61 -3.35
C ILE A 38 -1.22 -8.10 -3.08
N ASP A 39 -0.19 -8.88 -3.39
CA ASP A 39 -0.11 -10.31 -3.08
C ASP A 39 0.60 -10.52 -1.75
N PHE A 40 0.00 -11.30 -0.87
CA PHE A 40 0.64 -11.73 0.36
C PHE A 40 1.31 -13.07 0.09
N THR A 41 2.63 -13.15 0.25
CA THR A 41 3.40 -14.36 -0.08
C THR A 41 3.19 -15.49 0.93
N GLU A 42 2.57 -15.20 2.07
CA GLU A 42 2.46 -16.10 3.22
C GLU A 42 1.17 -16.94 3.21
N ASN A 43 0.18 -16.54 2.43
CA ASN A 43 -1.11 -17.20 2.24
C ASN A 43 -1.64 -16.77 0.86
N ASP A 44 -2.28 -17.65 0.07
CA ASP A 44 -2.74 -17.38 -1.31
C ASP A 44 -3.85 -16.30 -1.39
N HIS A 45 -3.54 -15.13 -0.87
CA HIS A 45 -4.41 -14.06 -0.45
C HIS A 45 -3.91 -12.82 -1.16
N SER A 46 -4.83 -12.12 -1.80
CA SER A 46 -4.52 -10.91 -2.52
C SER A 46 -5.62 -9.88 -2.35
N VAL A 47 -5.22 -8.62 -2.38
CA VAL A 47 -6.14 -7.49 -2.40
C VAL A 47 -5.99 -6.81 -3.75
N ARG A 48 -7.05 -6.86 -4.55
CA ARG A 48 -7.11 -6.26 -5.89
C ARG A 48 -7.76 -4.88 -5.82
N PHE A 49 -7.21 -3.96 -6.59
CA PHE A 49 -7.69 -2.60 -6.70
C PHE A 49 -8.01 -2.30 -8.16
N VAL A 50 -9.23 -1.84 -8.45
CA VAL A 50 -9.68 -1.57 -9.81
C VAL A 50 -10.35 -0.20 -9.88
N SER A 51 -9.90 0.64 -10.81
CA SER A 51 -10.49 1.94 -11.11
C SER A 51 -11.81 1.76 -11.84
N HIS A 52 -12.85 2.41 -11.34
CA HIS A 52 -14.15 2.53 -11.98
C HIS A 52 -14.55 4.01 -12.00
N GLY A 53 -14.24 4.70 -13.10
CA GLY A 53 -14.38 6.15 -13.19
C GLY A 53 -13.55 6.83 -12.10
N ASP A 54 -14.21 7.64 -11.27
CA ASP A 54 -13.57 8.41 -10.19
C ASP A 54 -13.46 7.63 -8.88
N SER A 55 -13.70 6.32 -8.91
CA SER A 55 -13.62 5.44 -7.74
C SER A 55 -12.56 4.35 -7.91
N VAL A 56 -11.95 3.94 -6.81
CA VAL A 56 -11.14 2.71 -6.73
C VAL A 56 -11.95 1.71 -5.91
N ARG A 57 -12.23 0.55 -6.51
CA ARG A 57 -12.82 -0.60 -5.85
C ARG A 57 -11.72 -1.49 -5.31
N VAL A 58 -11.90 -1.96 -4.09
CA VAL A 58 -11.01 -2.87 -3.40
C VAL A 58 -11.76 -4.19 -3.22
N GLU A 59 -11.20 -5.24 -3.81
CA GLU A 59 -11.73 -6.59 -3.78
C GLU A 59 -10.72 -7.48 -3.08
N ASP A 60 -11.23 -8.26 -2.15
CA ASP A 60 -10.44 -9.12 -1.30
C ASP A 60 -10.68 -10.57 -1.71
N SER A 61 -9.62 -11.37 -1.90
CA SER A 61 -9.77 -12.74 -2.41
C SER A 61 -10.47 -13.69 -1.44
N TRP A 62 -10.62 -13.32 -0.15
CA TRP A 62 -11.29 -14.12 0.88
C TRP A 62 -12.59 -13.51 1.44
N ALA A 63 -12.98 -12.31 1.03
CA ALA A 63 -14.20 -11.66 1.52
C ALA A 63 -15.12 -11.25 0.36
N SER A 64 -16.43 -11.48 0.51
CA SER A 64 -17.41 -11.12 -0.52
C SER A 64 -17.73 -9.62 -0.59
N GLY A 65 -17.02 -8.79 0.17
CA GLY A 65 -17.24 -7.35 0.25
C GLY A 65 -16.40 -6.60 -0.78
N VAL A 66 -17.03 -5.66 -1.49
CA VAL A 66 -16.32 -4.68 -2.31
C VAL A 66 -16.32 -3.35 -1.57
N LEU A 67 -15.14 -2.85 -1.21
CA LEU A 67 -15.00 -1.50 -0.67
C LEU A 67 -14.74 -0.54 -1.83
N ALA A 68 -15.17 0.71 -1.70
CA ALA A 68 -14.89 1.73 -2.69
C ALA A 68 -14.57 3.06 -2.02
N CYS A 69 -13.68 3.82 -2.64
CA CYS A 69 -13.33 5.18 -2.24
C CYS A 69 -13.06 6.02 -3.49
N HIS A 70 -12.99 7.34 -3.33
CA HIS A 70 -12.61 8.23 -4.42
C HIS A 70 -11.16 7.97 -4.83
N LYS A 71 -10.91 7.92 -6.15
CA LYS A 71 -9.58 7.64 -6.69
C LYS A 71 -8.55 8.68 -6.23
N GLU A 72 -8.91 9.96 -6.24
CA GLU A 72 -8.02 11.03 -5.78
C GLU A 72 -7.69 10.90 -4.29
N GLU A 73 -8.69 10.59 -3.46
CA GLU A 73 -8.52 10.37 -2.02
C GLU A 73 -7.58 9.18 -1.77
N PHE A 74 -7.77 8.08 -2.50
CA PHE A 74 -6.91 6.90 -2.42
C PHE A 74 -5.46 7.24 -2.78
N LEU A 75 -5.24 7.88 -3.93
CA LEU A 75 -3.89 8.22 -4.40
C LEU A 75 -3.19 9.18 -3.42
N ALA A 76 -3.92 10.18 -2.91
CA ALA A 76 -3.40 11.11 -1.91
C ALA A 76 -3.04 10.41 -0.58
N ALA A 77 -3.90 9.48 -0.11
CA ALA A 77 -3.66 8.71 1.10
C ALA A 77 -2.43 7.81 0.95
N VAL A 78 -2.25 7.17 -0.21
CA VAL A 78 -1.07 6.34 -0.49
C VAL A 78 0.21 7.19 -0.51
N THR A 79 0.21 8.33 -1.20
CA THR A 79 1.36 9.24 -1.20
C THR A 79 1.72 9.69 0.22
N CYS A 80 0.73 10.13 1.00
CA CYS A 80 0.95 10.55 2.39
C CYS A 80 1.51 9.42 3.26
N PHE A 81 1.02 8.19 3.08
CA PHE A 81 1.53 7.02 3.80
C PHE A 81 3.01 6.74 3.47
N VAL A 82 3.37 6.70 2.19
CA VAL A 82 4.74 6.44 1.74
C VAL A 82 5.71 7.51 2.26
N ASP A 83 5.35 8.79 2.09
CA ASP A 83 6.16 9.93 2.56
C ASP A 83 6.40 9.86 4.06
N ARG A 84 5.36 9.53 4.83
CA ARG A 84 5.45 9.38 6.28
C ARG A 84 6.38 8.26 6.69
N VAL A 85 6.28 7.07 6.08
CA VAL A 85 7.17 5.96 6.41
C VAL A 85 8.63 6.32 6.13
N ILE A 86 8.91 6.97 4.99
CA ILE A 86 10.25 7.42 4.64
C ILE A 86 10.75 8.44 5.67
N GLN A 87 9.93 9.43 6.01
CA GLN A 87 10.30 10.46 6.97
C GLN A 87 10.59 9.87 8.35
N ASP A 88 9.73 8.97 8.84
CA ASP A 88 9.85 8.34 10.16
C ASP A 88 11.14 7.49 10.22
N LEU A 89 11.38 6.63 9.22
CA LEU A 89 12.58 5.78 9.16
C LEU A 89 13.87 6.58 9.01
N ALA A 90 13.87 7.63 8.18
CA ALA A 90 15.05 8.46 7.98
C ALA A 90 15.38 9.34 9.20
N THR A 91 14.39 9.59 10.06
CA THR A 91 14.55 10.33 11.32
C THR A 91 15.08 9.41 12.42
N GLU A 92 14.50 8.23 12.57
CA GLU A 92 14.89 7.26 13.61
C GLU A 92 16.22 6.56 13.30
N PHE A 93 16.49 6.28 12.01
CA PHE A 93 17.68 5.55 11.57
C PHE A 93 18.41 6.31 10.44
N PRO A 94 19.15 7.40 10.73
CA PRO A 94 19.77 8.23 9.69
C PRO A 94 20.68 7.48 8.71
N ALA A 95 21.31 6.38 9.15
CA ALA A 95 22.15 5.53 8.31
C ALA A 95 21.39 4.86 7.14
N ILE A 96 20.06 4.72 7.24
CA ILE A 96 19.21 4.15 6.19
C ILE A 96 19.27 4.96 4.88
N ARG A 97 19.64 6.25 4.95
CA ARG A 97 19.80 7.12 3.77
C ARG A 97 20.92 6.68 2.84
N SER A 98 21.82 5.80 3.29
CA SER A 98 22.84 5.18 2.43
C SER A 98 22.33 3.95 1.66
N ASN A 99 21.14 3.44 2.00
CA ASN A 99 20.51 2.32 1.31
C ASN A 99 19.85 2.81 0.00
N VAL A 100 20.34 2.29 -1.14
CA VAL A 100 19.86 2.68 -2.48
C VAL A 100 18.37 2.39 -2.67
N PHE A 101 17.87 1.25 -2.17
CA PHE A 101 16.46 0.90 -2.26
C PHE A 101 15.59 1.90 -1.49
N PHE A 102 16.02 2.31 -0.29
CA PHE A 102 15.33 3.32 0.50
C PHE A 102 15.28 4.68 -0.21
N VAL A 103 16.38 5.09 -0.86
CA VAL A 103 16.43 6.33 -1.63
C VAL A 103 15.46 6.28 -2.81
N GLN A 104 15.47 5.20 -3.60
CA GLN A 104 14.54 5.00 -4.73
C GLN A 104 13.07 4.93 -4.29
N LEU A 105 12.81 4.42 -3.09
CA LEU A 105 11.46 4.40 -2.54
C LEU A 105 10.91 5.81 -2.30
N GLY A 106 11.76 6.80 -2.05
CA GLY A 106 11.37 8.20 -1.86
C GLY A 106 11.44 9.12 -3.08
N GLU A 107 11.83 8.61 -4.25
CA GLU A 107 11.83 9.33 -5.53
C GLU A 107 10.49 9.22 -6.28
#